data_AF-A0A6A4Z878-F1
#
_entry.id   AF-A0A6A4Z878-F1
#
_cell.length_a   1.000
_cell.length_b   1.000
_cell.length_c   1.000
_cell.angle_alpha   90.00
_cell.angle_beta   90.00
_cell.angle_gamma   90.00
#
_symmetry.space_group_name_H-M   'P 1'
#
loop_
_entity.id
_entity.type
_entity.pdbx_description
1 polymer ?
#
loop_
_entity_poly.entity_id
_entity_poly.type
_entity_poly.pdbx_seq_one_letter_code
_entity_poly.pdbx_strand_id
1 'polypeptide(L)'
;MTAMVLADAKGTKYPLFLVLKTAESKIKAVVQDNLNERHGFGRRVWKEIVSLEENFPLQIYGNPSAWWNSGISLRFLDFHFGHRRGQNVKKVLLLWDDFSAHFTDNVVQRAAELHVVLARVPPTFTWMCQPADVAWMKPIKATMRRQWVAFLRTQIQLNGGGGGKAFHLGTPERWDLVEWISEAWDTLPATTIISGFVKCQIIDAACEETNLGVDAHDDAVADHLLEDILELGDVDVLDTNLEIVLDVDGNE
;
A
#
# COMPACT_ATOMS: atom_id res chain seq x y z
N MET A 1 2.42 3.80 5.06
CA MET A 1 2.62 2.71 4.10
C MET A 1 1.96 3.11 2.80
N THR A 2 2.59 2.83 1.67
CA THR A 2 1.99 2.94 0.34
C THR A 2 1.91 1.54 -0.25
N ALA A 3 0.76 1.17 -0.81
CA ALA A 3 0.55 -0.14 -1.43
C ALA A 3 0.27 0.03 -2.92
N MET A 4 1.01 -0.70 -3.75
CA MET A 4 0.75 -0.87 -5.17
C MET A 4 0.11 -2.23 -5.38
N VAL A 5 -1.13 -2.20 -5.87
CA VAL A 5 -1.87 -3.40 -6.28
C VAL A 5 -1.72 -3.61 -7.78
N LEU A 6 -1.64 -4.87 -8.20
CA LEU A 6 -1.57 -5.26 -9.60
C LEU A 6 -2.54 -6.40 -9.87
N ALA A 7 -3.39 -6.23 -10.86
CA ALA A 7 -4.29 -7.28 -11.35
C ALA A 7 -4.51 -7.16 -12.86
N ASP A 8 -4.95 -8.24 -13.50
CA ASP A 8 -5.26 -8.27 -14.94
C ASP A 8 -6.76 -8.27 -15.24
N ALA A 9 -7.08 -8.05 -16.51
CA ALA A 9 -8.45 -8.00 -17.03
C ALA A 9 -9.22 -9.33 -16.90
N LYS A 10 -8.56 -10.43 -16.51
CA LYS A 10 -9.21 -11.73 -16.25
C LYS A 10 -9.58 -11.91 -14.78
N GLY A 11 -9.32 -10.90 -13.94
CA GLY A 11 -9.54 -10.98 -12.50
C GLY A 11 -8.38 -11.58 -11.73
N THR A 12 -7.24 -11.85 -12.38
CA THR A 12 -6.07 -12.41 -11.72
C THR A 12 -5.38 -11.33 -10.89
N LYS A 13 -5.23 -11.57 -9.60
CA LYS A 13 -4.46 -10.71 -8.69
C LYS A 13 -3.02 -11.17 -8.65
N TYR A 14 -2.09 -10.22 -8.60
CA TYR A 14 -0.65 -10.48 -8.42
C TYR A 14 -0.21 -10.12 -7.01
N PRO A 15 0.96 -10.60 -6.56
CA PRO A 15 1.54 -10.25 -5.26
C PRO A 15 1.53 -8.74 -4.99
N LEU A 16 1.33 -8.33 -3.73
CA LEU A 16 1.35 -6.91 -3.36
C LEU A 16 2.77 -6.35 -3.46
N PHE A 17 2.88 -5.06 -3.78
CA PHE A 17 4.14 -4.34 -3.68
C PHE A 17 3.99 -3.17 -2.72
N LEU A 18 4.69 -3.22 -1.58
CA LEU A 18 4.53 -2.26 -0.49
C LEU A 18 5.75 -1.36 -0.36
N VAL A 19 5.52 -0.10 0.00
CA VAL A 19 6.57 0.84 0.41
C VAL A 19 6.29 1.33 1.82
N LEU A 20 7.22 1.07 2.73
CA LEU A 20 7.14 1.45 4.12
C LEU A 20 8.09 2.59 4.46
N LYS A 21 7.70 3.39 5.44
CA LYS A 21 8.56 4.42 5.98
C LYS A 21 9.72 3.78 6.72
N THR A 22 10.95 4.16 6.40
CA THR A 22 12.15 3.80 7.17
C THR A 22 13.14 4.96 7.14
N ALA A 23 13.80 5.21 8.26
CA ALA A 23 14.87 6.20 8.29
C ALA A 23 16.05 5.74 7.43
N GLU A 24 16.66 6.69 6.72
CA GLU A 24 17.90 6.45 5.98
C GLU A 24 19.10 6.45 6.94
N SER A 25 20.11 5.64 6.63
CA SER A 25 21.37 5.67 7.37
C SER A 25 22.12 6.97 7.08
N LYS A 26 22.76 7.56 8.10
CA LYS A 26 23.67 8.71 7.91
C LYS A 26 24.98 8.33 7.21
N ILE A 27 25.27 7.04 7.07
CA ILE A 27 26.52 6.51 6.50
C ILE A 27 26.28 6.07 5.04
N LYS A 28 26.87 6.77 4.07
CA LYS A 28 26.64 6.55 2.62
C LYS A 28 26.88 5.11 2.15
N ALA A 29 27.94 4.45 2.61
CA ALA A 29 28.20 3.05 2.24
C ALA A 29 27.07 2.12 2.73
N VAL A 30 26.57 2.36 3.94
CA VAL A 30 25.45 1.60 4.51
C VAL A 30 24.14 1.89 3.78
N VAL A 31 23.94 3.11 3.28
CA VAL A 31 22.79 3.45 2.44
C VAL A 31 22.79 2.58 1.18
N GLN A 32 23.92 2.55 0.45
CA GLN A 32 24.00 1.78 -0.79
C GLN A 32 23.81 0.28 -0.54
N ASP A 33 24.43 -0.26 0.51
CA ASP A 33 24.22 -1.65 0.93
C ASP A 33 22.75 -1.94 1.25
N ASN A 34 22.07 -1.05 1.97
CA ASN A 34 20.67 -1.25 2.32
C ASN A 34 19.77 -1.20 1.07
N LEU A 35 20.01 -0.27 0.15
CA LEU A 35 19.25 -0.16 -1.10
C LEU A 35 19.44 -1.39 -2.02
N ASN A 36 20.64 -1.96 -2.04
CA ASN A 36 20.96 -3.09 -2.91
C ASN A 36 20.52 -4.44 -2.32
N GLU A 37 20.77 -4.65 -1.03
CA GLU A 37 20.66 -5.97 -0.39
C GLU A 37 19.46 -6.13 0.54
N ARG A 38 18.82 -5.01 0.94
CA ARG A 38 17.81 -5.00 2.01
C ARG A 38 16.60 -4.16 1.68
N HIS A 39 16.33 -3.96 0.40
CA HIS A 39 15.20 -3.17 -0.11
C HIS A 39 15.08 -1.77 0.51
N GLY A 40 16.18 -1.16 0.97
CA GLY A 40 16.20 0.16 1.64
C GLY A 40 16.09 0.11 3.18
N PHE A 41 15.94 -1.06 3.79
CA PHE A 41 15.87 -1.23 5.24
C PHE A 41 17.24 -1.43 5.88
N GLY A 42 17.38 -0.97 7.13
CA GLY A 42 18.54 -1.29 7.97
C GLY A 42 18.53 -2.75 8.45
N ARG A 43 19.70 -3.28 8.84
CA ARG A 43 19.89 -4.69 9.25
C ARG A 43 18.90 -5.21 10.30
N ARG A 44 18.46 -4.36 11.24
CA ARG A 44 17.55 -4.77 12.32
C ARG A 44 16.14 -5.01 11.77
N VAL A 45 15.58 -4.00 11.08
CA VAL A 45 14.23 -4.06 10.49
C VAL A 45 14.17 -5.09 9.37
N TRP A 46 15.27 -5.29 8.63
CA TRP A 46 15.32 -6.26 7.54
C TRP A 46 14.92 -7.69 7.95
N LYS A 47 15.23 -8.13 9.17
CA LYS A 47 14.82 -9.46 9.66
C LYS A 47 13.30 -9.62 9.73
N GLU A 48 12.62 -8.56 10.17
CA GLU A 48 11.16 -8.51 10.23
C GLU A 48 10.55 -8.47 8.83
N ILE A 49 11.15 -7.71 7.91
CA ILE A 49 10.72 -7.63 6.51
C ILE A 49 10.85 -8.98 5.79
N VAL A 50 11.96 -9.69 5.99
CA VAL A 50 12.13 -11.05 5.44
C VAL A 50 11.03 -11.98 5.97
N SER A 51 10.75 -11.95 7.28
CA SER A 51 9.65 -12.73 7.86
C SER A 51 8.30 -12.39 7.21
N LEU A 52 8.03 -11.11 6.95
CA LEU A 52 6.79 -10.70 6.27
C LEU A 52 6.74 -11.19 4.80
N GLU A 53 7.82 -11.07 4.05
CA GLU A 53 7.91 -11.56 2.66
C GLU A 53 7.85 -13.10 2.56
N GLU A 54 8.23 -13.82 3.62
CA GLU A 54 8.11 -15.28 3.71
C GLU A 54 6.68 -15.74 4.03
N ASN A 55 5.92 -14.94 4.78
CA ASN A 55 4.56 -15.30 5.24
C ASN A 55 3.44 -14.76 4.33
N PHE A 56 3.71 -13.76 3.49
CA PHE A 56 2.71 -13.15 2.63
C PHE A 56 3.21 -13.06 1.18
N PRO A 57 2.33 -13.24 0.17
CA PRO A 57 2.70 -13.13 -1.24
C PRO A 57 2.85 -11.66 -1.64
N LEU A 58 3.98 -11.05 -1.27
CA LEU A 58 4.26 -9.64 -1.50
C LEU A 58 5.77 -9.32 -1.54
N GLN A 59 6.11 -8.10 -1.92
CA GLN A 59 7.45 -7.54 -1.77
C GLN A 59 7.39 -6.16 -1.10
N ILE A 60 8.32 -5.88 -0.19
CA ILE A 60 8.35 -4.66 0.63
C ILE A 60 9.65 -3.90 0.42
N TYR A 61 9.53 -2.61 0.11
CA TYR A 61 10.63 -1.66 0.05
C TYR A 61 10.52 -0.58 1.11
N GLY A 62 11.68 -0.09 1.55
CA GLY A 62 11.83 1.00 2.49
C GLY A 62 12.17 2.30 1.77
N ASN A 63 11.47 3.38 2.13
CA ASN A 63 11.80 4.73 1.67
C ASN A 63 11.50 5.75 2.79
N PRO A 64 12.34 6.76 3.07
CA PRO A 64 12.07 7.76 4.11
C PRO A 64 10.73 8.51 4.00
N SER A 65 10.24 8.75 2.78
CA SER A 65 8.93 9.37 2.56
C SER A 65 7.78 8.35 2.53
N ALA A 66 8.08 7.04 2.61
CA ALA A 66 7.17 5.96 2.27
C ALA A 66 6.54 6.07 0.87
N TRP A 67 7.11 6.90 -0.02
CA TRP A 67 6.57 7.19 -1.35
C TRP A 67 7.33 6.47 -2.45
N TRP A 68 6.82 6.52 -3.68
CA TRP A 68 7.47 5.91 -4.83
C TRP A 68 8.62 6.77 -5.38
N ASN A 69 9.59 6.11 -6.02
CA ASN A 69 10.65 6.77 -6.77
C ASN A 69 11.05 5.90 -7.98
N SER A 70 11.88 6.45 -8.88
CA SER A 70 12.24 5.75 -10.11
C SER A 70 12.96 4.42 -9.87
N GLY A 71 13.73 4.29 -8.78
CA GLY A 71 14.39 3.04 -8.42
C GLY A 71 13.39 1.97 -8.01
N ILE A 72 12.38 2.33 -7.22
CA ILE A 72 11.29 1.42 -6.82
C ILE A 72 10.46 1.02 -8.04
N SER A 73 10.18 1.93 -8.98
CA SER A 73 9.52 1.59 -10.26
C SER A 73 10.26 0.49 -11.03
N LEU A 74 11.60 0.56 -11.08
CA LEU A 74 12.41 -0.48 -11.73
C LEU A 74 12.29 -1.82 -11.00
N ARG A 75 12.32 -1.81 -9.66
CA ARG A 75 12.16 -3.02 -8.85
C ARG A 75 10.79 -3.66 -9.01
N PHE A 76 9.74 -2.85 -9.07
CA PHE A 76 8.37 -3.32 -9.36
C PHE A 76 8.30 -4.03 -10.72
N LEU A 77 8.88 -3.43 -11.77
CA LEU A 77 8.91 -4.03 -13.09
C LEU A 77 9.68 -5.36 -13.09
N ASP A 78 10.85 -5.39 -12.47
CA ASP A 78 11.67 -6.61 -12.38
C ASP A 78 10.97 -7.71 -11.59
N PHE A 79 10.29 -7.37 -10.50
CA PHE A 79 9.56 -8.33 -9.68
C PHE A 79 8.37 -8.97 -10.42
N HIS A 80 7.50 -8.16 -11.03
CA HIS A 80 6.29 -8.67 -11.68
C HIS A 80 6.53 -9.20 -13.09
N PHE A 81 7.48 -8.62 -13.83
CA PHE A 81 7.65 -8.86 -15.26
C PHE A 81 9.06 -9.36 -15.63
N GLY A 82 10.00 -9.44 -14.68
CA GLY A 82 11.40 -9.82 -14.93
C GLY A 82 11.57 -11.17 -15.64
N HIS A 83 10.68 -12.12 -15.34
CA HIS A 83 10.65 -13.44 -15.98
C HIS A 83 10.46 -13.38 -17.50
N ARG A 84 9.92 -12.27 -18.04
CA ARG A 84 9.61 -12.10 -19.48
C ARG A 84 10.83 -11.68 -20.29
N ARG A 85 11.92 -11.29 -19.63
CA ARG A 85 13.13 -10.78 -20.30
C ARG A 85 13.72 -11.83 -21.22
N GLY A 86 14.00 -11.43 -22.47
CA GLY A 86 14.60 -12.30 -23.48
C GLY A 86 13.69 -13.43 -23.97
N GLN A 87 12.41 -13.46 -23.55
CA GLN A 87 11.43 -14.42 -24.03
C GLN A 87 10.69 -13.90 -25.25
N ASN A 88 10.32 -14.77 -26.18
CA ASN A 88 9.46 -14.41 -27.29
C ASN A 88 7.98 -14.45 -26.87
N VAL A 89 7.54 -13.42 -26.13
CA VAL A 89 6.17 -13.32 -25.59
C VAL A 89 5.42 -12.11 -26.16
N LYS A 90 4.09 -12.21 -26.21
CA LYS A 90 3.22 -11.07 -26.56
C LYS A 90 3.39 -9.97 -25.52
N LYS A 91 3.40 -8.71 -25.98
CA LYS A 91 3.48 -7.54 -25.09
C LYS A 91 2.25 -7.46 -24.18
N VAL A 92 2.46 -6.95 -22.97
CA VAL A 92 1.38 -6.61 -22.02
C VAL A 92 1.28 -5.10 -21.85
N LEU A 93 0.07 -4.59 -21.66
CA LEU A 93 -0.17 -3.18 -21.36
C LEU A 93 -0.22 -3.00 -19.84
N LEU A 94 0.61 -2.12 -19.30
CA LEU A 94 0.59 -1.73 -17.88
C LEU A 94 0.08 -0.29 -17.77
N LEU A 95 -1.01 -0.12 -17.02
CA LEU A 95 -1.61 1.18 -16.73
C LEU A 95 -1.06 1.72 -15.41
N TRP A 96 -0.40 2.88 -15.47
CA TRP A 96 0.07 3.62 -14.31
C TRP A 96 -0.50 5.05 -14.34
N ASP A 97 -0.66 5.66 -13.16
CA ASP A 97 -0.97 7.09 -13.06
C ASP A 97 0.18 7.93 -13.63
N ASP A 98 -0.05 9.21 -13.93
CA ASP A 98 0.95 10.09 -14.56
C ASP A 98 2.06 10.56 -13.59
N PHE A 99 2.37 9.79 -12.55
CA PHE A 99 3.47 10.11 -11.66
C PHE A 99 4.82 9.98 -12.39
N SER A 100 5.64 11.03 -12.35
CA SER A 100 6.86 11.13 -13.18
C SER A 100 7.86 9.99 -12.97
N ALA A 101 7.93 9.44 -11.75
CA ALA A 101 8.82 8.32 -11.44
C ALA A 101 8.45 7.01 -12.17
N HIS A 102 7.24 6.90 -12.71
CA HIS A 102 6.78 5.76 -13.52
C HIS A 102 7.27 5.84 -14.97
N PHE A 103 7.78 6.99 -15.42
CA PHE A 103 8.11 7.24 -16.83
C PHE A 103 9.47 7.90 -17.05
N THR A 104 10.43 7.67 -16.15
CA THR A 104 11.82 8.03 -16.44
C THR A 104 12.37 7.16 -17.58
N ASP A 105 13.39 7.65 -18.28
CA ASP A 105 13.99 6.93 -19.43
C ASP A 105 14.40 5.50 -19.06
N ASN A 106 15.00 5.32 -17.88
CA ASN A 106 15.40 4.01 -17.38
C ASN A 106 14.20 3.08 -17.16
N VAL A 107 13.09 3.60 -16.66
CA VAL A 107 11.86 2.82 -16.42
C VAL A 107 11.20 2.44 -17.73
N VAL A 108 11.10 3.37 -18.69
CA VAL A 108 10.56 3.11 -20.02
C VAL A 108 11.42 2.08 -20.77
N GLN A 109 12.75 2.21 -20.71
CA GLN A 109 13.67 1.24 -21.30
C GLN A 109 13.51 -0.14 -20.66
N ARG A 110 13.47 -0.22 -19.32
CA ARG A 110 13.28 -1.49 -18.62
C ARG A 110 11.95 -2.15 -18.97
N ALA A 111 10.86 -1.40 -19.04
CA ALA A 111 9.56 -1.94 -19.45
C ALA A 111 9.62 -2.55 -20.87
N ALA A 112 10.29 -1.87 -21.80
CA ALA A 112 10.48 -2.37 -23.17
C ALA A 112 11.27 -3.70 -23.20
N GLU A 113 12.34 -3.84 -22.41
CA GLU A 113 13.10 -5.10 -22.27
C GLU A 113 12.26 -6.26 -21.72
N LEU A 114 11.22 -5.96 -20.94
CA LEU A 114 10.32 -6.94 -20.32
C LEU A 114 9.04 -7.20 -21.14
N HIS A 115 8.98 -6.67 -22.37
CA HIS A 115 7.79 -6.74 -23.22
C HIS A 115 6.55 -6.15 -22.53
N VAL A 116 6.72 -5.05 -21.80
CA VAL A 116 5.67 -4.25 -21.15
C VAL A 116 5.56 -2.91 -21.88
N VAL A 117 4.34 -2.55 -22.28
CA VAL A 117 3.99 -1.24 -22.81
C VAL A 117 3.40 -0.43 -21.66
N LEU A 118 4.03 0.68 -21.30
CA LEU A 118 3.51 1.58 -20.28
C LEU A 118 2.48 2.53 -20.90
N ALA A 119 1.33 2.65 -20.28
CA ALA A 119 0.31 3.63 -20.63
C ALA A 119 -0.04 4.50 -19.43
N ARG A 120 -0.06 5.81 -19.67
CA ARG A 120 -0.41 6.82 -18.68
C ARG A 120 -1.92 6.92 -18.55
N VAL A 121 -2.40 6.87 -17.33
CA VAL A 121 -3.72 7.37 -17.00
C VAL A 121 -3.65 8.89 -17.00
N PRO A 122 -4.50 9.61 -17.76
CA PRO A 122 -4.46 11.06 -17.81
C PRO A 122 -4.57 11.69 -16.41
N PRO A 123 -3.78 12.73 -16.10
CA PRO A 123 -3.88 13.45 -14.84
C PRO A 123 -5.32 13.85 -14.53
N THR A 124 -5.74 13.75 -13.27
CA THR A 124 -7.11 14.07 -12.79
C THR A 124 -8.23 13.11 -13.24
N PHE A 125 -7.93 12.12 -14.09
CA PHE A 125 -8.92 11.15 -14.59
C PHE A 125 -8.76 9.75 -13.99
N THR A 126 -7.98 9.56 -12.92
CA THR A 126 -7.77 8.22 -12.34
C THR A 126 -9.07 7.57 -11.86
N TRP A 127 -9.97 8.38 -11.29
CA TRP A 127 -11.32 7.96 -10.86
C TRP A 127 -12.22 7.41 -11.98
N MET A 128 -11.86 7.61 -13.25
CA MET A 128 -12.61 7.12 -14.42
C MET A 128 -11.80 6.13 -15.25
N CYS A 129 -10.50 6.37 -15.40
CA CYS A 129 -9.64 5.67 -16.37
C CYS A 129 -8.71 4.63 -15.72
N GLN A 130 -8.64 4.56 -14.39
CA GLN A 130 -7.80 3.59 -13.68
C GLN A 130 -8.66 2.54 -12.97
N PRO A 131 -8.60 1.25 -13.37
CA PRO A 131 -9.39 0.18 -12.76
C PRO A 131 -9.27 0.09 -11.23
N ALA A 132 -8.04 0.29 -10.73
CA ALA A 132 -7.75 0.27 -9.30
C ALA A 132 -8.57 1.32 -8.53
N ASP A 133 -8.58 2.57 -8.98
CA ASP A 133 -9.32 3.65 -8.32
C ASP A 133 -10.83 3.53 -8.54
N VAL A 134 -11.25 3.07 -9.72
CA VAL A 134 -12.66 2.93 -10.10
C VAL A 134 -13.38 1.86 -9.28
N ALA A 135 -12.72 0.74 -8.96
CA ALA A 135 -13.40 -0.41 -8.37
C ALA A 135 -12.69 -1.05 -7.17
N TRP A 136 -11.36 -1.04 -7.09
CA TRP A 136 -10.62 -1.89 -6.15
C TRP A 136 -10.29 -1.15 -4.84
N MET A 137 -9.90 0.13 -4.94
CA MET A 137 -9.43 0.91 -3.80
C MET A 137 -10.53 1.17 -2.76
N LYS A 138 -11.78 1.38 -3.17
CA LYS A 138 -12.90 1.59 -2.23
C LYS A 138 -13.10 0.39 -1.29
N PRO A 139 -13.33 -0.85 -1.78
CA PRO A 139 -13.50 -2.00 -0.89
C PRO A 139 -12.24 -2.33 -0.09
N ILE A 140 -11.03 -2.19 -0.66
CA ILE A 140 -9.78 -2.39 0.08
C ILE A 140 -9.69 -1.42 1.27
N LYS A 141 -9.93 -0.12 1.03
CA LYS A 141 -9.92 0.89 2.10
C LYS A 141 -11.01 0.63 3.14
N ALA A 142 -12.19 0.13 2.74
CA ALA A 142 -13.24 -0.24 3.68
C ALA A 142 -12.80 -1.39 4.60
N THR A 143 -12.18 -2.44 4.05
CA THR A 143 -11.63 -3.54 4.86
C THR A 143 -10.55 -3.05 5.82
N MET A 144 -9.59 -2.24 5.34
CA MET A 144 -8.55 -1.63 6.18
C MET A 144 -9.14 -0.81 7.34
N ARG A 145 -10.20 -0.03 7.08
CA ARG A 145 -10.89 0.75 8.13
C ARG A 145 -11.57 -0.14 9.16
N ARG A 146 -12.21 -1.24 8.73
CA ARG A 146 -12.82 -2.20 9.67
C ARG A 146 -11.77 -2.84 10.58
N GLN A 147 -10.62 -3.25 10.03
CA GLN A 147 -9.52 -3.79 10.82
C GLN A 147 -8.98 -2.77 11.83
N TRP A 148 -8.79 -1.51 11.39
CA TRP A 148 -8.41 -0.41 12.26
C TRP A 148 -9.41 -0.20 13.41
N VAL A 149 -10.71 -0.15 13.13
CA VAL A 149 -11.74 0.01 14.17
C VAL A 149 -11.77 -1.17 15.13
N ALA A 150 -11.61 -2.40 14.64
CA ALA A 150 -11.53 -3.59 15.48
C ALA A 150 -10.31 -3.55 16.42
N PHE A 151 -9.16 -3.12 15.89
CA PHE A 151 -7.96 -2.89 16.68
C PHE A 151 -8.19 -1.84 17.78
N LEU A 152 -8.78 -0.67 17.44
CA LEU A 152 -9.10 0.38 18.42
C LEU A 152 -10.03 -0.13 19.53
N ARG A 153 -11.10 -0.85 19.17
CA ARG A 153 -12.05 -1.43 20.13
C ARG A 153 -11.34 -2.39 21.09
N THR A 154 -10.43 -3.21 20.58
CA THR A 154 -9.64 -4.16 21.39
C THR A 154 -8.73 -3.41 22.37
N GLN A 155 -8.03 -2.37 21.92
CA GLN A 155 -7.18 -1.52 22.77
C GLN A 155 -7.99 -0.86 23.90
N ILE A 156 -9.18 -0.33 23.60
CA ILE A 156 -10.08 0.27 24.59
C ILE A 156 -10.53 -0.76 25.63
N GLN A 157 -10.93 -1.95 25.21
CA GLN A 157 -11.36 -3.01 26.12
C GLN A 157 -10.24 -3.48 27.05
N LEU A 158 -9.02 -3.62 26.54
CA LEU A 158 -7.86 -4.02 27.33
C LEU A 158 -7.42 -2.93 28.33
N ASN A 159 -7.57 -1.66 27.98
CA ASN A 159 -7.19 -0.53 28.83
C ASN A 159 -8.30 -0.08 29.80
N GLY A 160 -9.57 -0.43 29.56
CA GLY A 160 -10.72 -0.06 30.39
C GLY A 160 -10.80 -0.76 31.75
N GLY A 161 -9.90 -1.69 32.03
CA GLY A 161 -9.86 -2.50 33.25
C GLY A 161 -8.92 -1.97 34.34
N GLY A 162 -9.22 -0.82 34.94
CA GLY A 162 -8.82 -0.50 36.32
C GLY A 162 -7.44 0.17 36.54
N GLY A 163 -7.47 1.36 37.15
CA GLY A 163 -6.33 1.87 37.91
C GLY A 163 -5.97 3.35 37.75
N GLY A 164 -6.77 4.16 37.04
CA GLY A 164 -6.50 5.59 36.90
C GLY A 164 -5.23 5.94 36.10
N LYS A 165 -4.71 5.00 35.31
CA LYS A 165 -3.62 5.26 34.35
C LYS A 165 -4.21 5.90 33.10
N ALA A 166 -3.49 6.90 32.56
CA ALA A 166 -3.85 7.53 31.29
C ALA A 166 -3.95 6.49 30.16
N PHE A 167 -4.99 6.60 29.34
CA PHE A 167 -5.19 5.76 28.18
C PHE A 167 -4.08 6.05 27.15
N HIS A 168 -3.31 5.03 26.80
CA HIS A 168 -2.32 5.12 25.73
C HIS A 168 -2.79 4.26 24.57
N LEU A 169 -3.14 4.90 23.46
CA LEU A 169 -3.52 4.18 22.26
C LEU A 169 -2.25 3.63 21.59
N GLY A 170 -2.11 2.31 21.59
CA GLY A 170 -1.07 1.65 20.82
C GLY A 170 -1.28 1.91 19.33
N THR A 171 -0.18 2.12 18.59
CA THR A 171 -0.20 2.09 17.12
C THR A 171 -0.08 0.63 16.66
N PRO A 172 -0.79 0.20 15.60
CA PRO A 172 -0.59 -1.12 15.00
C PRO A 172 0.86 -1.32 14.58
N GLU A 173 1.34 -2.54 14.75
CA GLU A 173 2.64 -2.92 14.28
C GLU A 173 2.65 -3.05 12.76
N ARG A 174 3.86 -3.11 12.19
CA ARG A 174 4.02 -3.31 10.75
C ARG A 174 3.41 -4.64 10.31
N TRP A 175 3.48 -5.66 11.15
CA TRP A 175 2.84 -6.95 10.90
C TRP A 175 1.33 -6.79 10.73
N ASP A 176 0.65 -6.13 11.67
CA ASP A 176 -0.78 -5.87 11.60
C ASP A 176 -1.15 -5.18 10.28
N LEU A 177 -0.42 -4.12 9.92
CA LEU A 177 -0.68 -3.37 8.68
C LEU A 177 -0.52 -4.23 7.42
N VAL A 178 0.50 -5.10 7.39
CA VAL A 178 0.77 -6.00 6.26
C VAL A 178 -0.25 -7.13 6.19
N GLU A 179 -0.66 -7.67 7.32
CA GLU A 179 -1.71 -8.68 7.41
C GLU A 179 -3.04 -8.11 6.92
N TRP A 180 -3.45 -6.93 7.40
CA TRP A 180 -4.71 -6.31 7.02
C TRP A 180 -4.80 -5.99 5.53
N ILE A 181 -3.71 -5.48 4.93
CA ILE A 181 -3.70 -5.18 3.49
C ILE A 181 -3.64 -6.46 2.66
N SER A 182 -2.92 -7.48 3.13
CA SER A 182 -2.89 -8.81 2.49
C SER A 182 -4.28 -9.43 2.47
N GLU A 183 -4.98 -9.42 3.60
CA GLU A 183 -6.36 -9.91 3.72
C GLU A 183 -7.32 -9.09 2.84
N ALA A 184 -7.24 -7.76 2.88
CA ALA A 184 -8.08 -6.90 2.06
C ALA A 184 -7.87 -7.15 0.55
N TRP A 185 -6.64 -7.45 0.14
CA TRP A 185 -6.33 -7.80 -1.24
C TRP A 185 -6.81 -9.21 -1.59
N ASP A 186 -6.58 -10.20 -0.72
CA ASP A 186 -6.93 -11.60 -0.97
C ASP A 186 -8.45 -11.84 -0.98
N THR A 187 -9.18 -11.14 -0.12
CA THR A 187 -10.65 -11.22 -0.07
C THR A 187 -11.35 -10.45 -1.19
N LEU A 188 -10.64 -9.58 -1.91
CA LEU A 188 -11.23 -8.81 -3.01
C LEU A 188 -11.66 -9.75 -4.16
N PRO A 189 -12.95 -9.77 -4.55
CA PRO A 189 -13.44 -10.69 -5.56
C PRO A 189 -12.86 -10.41 -6.96
N ALA A 190 -12.58 -11.47 -7.73
CA ALA A 190 -12.17 -11.36 -9.12
C ALA A 190 -13.19 -10.59 -9.99
N THR A 191 -14.48 -10.70 -9.68
CA THR A 191 -15.54 -9.92 -10.33
C THR A 191 -15.40 -8.42 -10.12
N THR A 192 -14.92 -7.99 -8.94
CA THR A 192 -14.62 -6.57 -8.67
C THR A 192 -13.41 -6.10 -9.47
N ILE A 193 -12.40 -6.96 -9.63
CA ILE A 193 -11.25 -6.69 -10.50
C ILE A 193 -11.71 -6.43 -11.94
N ILE A 194 -12.44 -7.39 -12.51
CA ILE A 194 -12.98 -7.33 -13.88
C ILE A 194 -13.89 -6.12 -14.07
N SER A 195 -14.78 -5.84 -13.11
CA SER A 195 -15.66 -4.68 -13.14
C SER A 195 -14.90 -3.36 -13.26
N GLY A 196 -13.72 -3.24 -12.63
CA GLY A 196 -12.85 -2.08 -12.81
C GLY A 196 -12.44 -1.86 -14.27
N PHE A 197 -12.02 -2.93 -14.96
CA PHE A 197 -11.64 -2.84 -16.38
C PHE A 197 -12.83 -2.54 -17.30
N VAL A 198 -14.00 -3.13 -17.02
CA VAL A 198 -15.25 -2.86 -17.77
C VAL A 198 -15.69 -1.41 -17.60
N LYS A 199 -15.68 -0.88 -16.37
CA LYS A 199 -16.07 0.52 -16.08
C LYS A 199 -15.12 1.53 -16.73
N CYS A 200 -13.84 1.19 -16.86
CA CYS A 200 -12.86 1.98 -17.60
C CYS A 200 -12.94 1.80 -19.13
N GLN A 201 -13.87 0.97 -19.63
CA GLN A 201 -14.02 0.66 -21.06
C GLN A 201 -12.75 0.07 -21.70
N ILE A 202 -11.93 -0.61 -20.91
CA ILE A 202 -10.72 -1.29 -21.39
C ILE A 202 -11.07 -2.66 -22.00
N ILE A 203 -12.10 -3.29 -21.46
CA ILE A 203 -12.68 -4.54 -21.96
C ILE A 203 -14.20 -4.40 -22.04
N ASP A 204 -14.82 -5.19 -22.92
CA ASP A 204 -16.27 -5.25 -23.01
C ASP A 204 -16.88 -5.96 -21.80
N ALA A 205 -18.07 -5.51 -21.39
CA ALA A 205 -18.88 -6.27 -20.46
C ALA A 205 -19.24 -7.62 -21.09
N ALA A 206 -19.09 -8.71 -20.36
CA ALA A 206 -19.70 -9.97 -20.79
C ALA A 206 -21.21 -9.77 -20.92
N CYS A 207 -21.81 -10.21 -22.02
CA CYS A 207 -23.27 -10.30 -22.15
C CYS A 207 -23.80 -11.37 -21.20
N GLU A 208 -23.97 -11.04 -19.93
CA GLU A 208 -24.72 -11.87 -18.98
C GLU A 208 -25.99 -11.12 -18.57
N GLU A 209 -27.13 -11.59 -19.08
CA GLU A 209 -28.44 -11.26 -18.52
C GLU A 209 -28.48 -11.76 -17.06
N THR A 210 -28.46 -10.87 -16.07
CA THR A 210 -29.45 -10.79 -14.96
C THR A 210 -28.99 -9.95 -13.74
N ASN A 211 -29.99 -9.22 -13.22
CA ASN A 211 -30.24 -8.74 -11.85
C ASN A 211 -29.17 -7.95 -11.07
N LEU A 212 -29.33 -6.61 -11.11
CA LEU A 212 -28.82 -5.66 -10.13
C LEU A 212 -29.53 -5.83 -8.77
N GLY A 213 -28.97 -6.66 -7.88
CA GLY A 213 -29.18 -6.54 -6.45
C GLY A 213 -28.20 -5.51 -5.88
N VAL A 214 -28.69 -4.29 -5.60
CA VAL A 214 -27.90 -3.23 -4.98
C VAL A 214 -27.96 -3.40 -3.46
N ASP A 215 -26.94 -4.01 -2.86
CA ASP A 215 -26.74 -3.93 -1.41
C ASP A 215 -26.03 -2.61 -1.08
N ALA A 216 -26.83 -1.63 -0.68
CA ALA A 216 -26.39 -0.39 -0.06
C ALA A 216 -26.76 -0.45 1.43
N HIS A 217 -25.93 -1.11 2.24
CA HIS A 217 -26.03 -0.98 3.70
C HIS A 217 -24.69 -1.30 4.36
N ASP A 218 -23.78 -0.33 4.41
CA ASP A 218 -22.74 -0.23 5.46
C ASP A 218 -21.92 1.06 5.26
N ASP A 219 -22.41 2.17 5.81
CA ASP A 219 -21.62 3.40 6.00
C ASP A 219 -22.09 4.20 7.24
N ALA A 220 -23.30 3.93 7.78
CA ALA A 220 -23.84 4.68 8.92
C ALA A 220 -23.18 4.37 10.28
N VAL A 221 -22.45 3.25 10.42
CA VAL A 221 -21.88 2.83 11.73
C VAL A 221 -20.52 3.47 12.01
N ALA A 222 -19.80 3.91 10.97
CA ALA A 222 -18.45 4.47 11.13
C ALA A 222 -18.48 5.95 11.58
N ASP A 223 -19.45 6.73 11.09
CA ASP A 223 -19.53 8.17 11.39
C ASP A 223 -19.91 8.45 12.85
N HIS A 224 -20.78 7.63 13.46
CA HIS A 224 -21.15 7.78 14.88
C HIS A 224 -19.97 7.57 15.85
N LEU A 225 -18.95 6.79 15.48
CA LEU A 225 -17.84 6.48 16.39
C LEU A 225 -16.80 7.62 16.48
N LEU A 226 -16.69 8.45 15.43
CA LEU A 226 -15.83 9.62 15.43
C LEU A 226 -16.38 10.71 16.37
N GLU A 227 -17.70 10.83 16.47
CA GLU A 227 -18.38 11.68 17.45
C GLU A 227 -18.13 11.17 18.88
N ASP A 228 -18.28 9.87 19.13
CA ASP A 228 -18.02 9.27 20.46
C ASP A 228 -16.56 9.46 20.94
N ILE A 229 -15.58 9.46 20.03
CA ILE A 229 -14.16 9.70 20.36
C ILE A 229 -13.90 11.18 20.71
N LEU A 230 -14.62 12.12 20.06
CA LEU A 230 -14.51 13.55 20.36
C LEU A 230 -15.16 13.90 21.70
N GLU A 231 -16.21 13.17 22.12
CA GLU A 231 -16.89 13.36 23.41
C GLU A 231 -16.08 12.89 24.62
N LEU A 232 -15.04 12.06 24.43
CA LEU A 232 -14.19 11.52 25.50
C LEU A 232 -13.08 12.46 26.00
N GLY A 233 -13.01 13.70 25.48
CA GLY A 233 -12.44 14.85 26.20
C GLY A 233 -11.08 14.66 26.89
N ASP A 234 -10.04 14.28 26.14
CA ASP A 234 -8.62 14.68 26.27
C ASP A 234 -7.78 13.67 25.47
N VAL A 235 -7.53 13.98 24.20
CA VAL A 235 -6.60 13.23 23.36
C VAL A 235 -5.45 14.17 23.01
N ASP A 236 -4.38 14.11 23.78
CA ASP A 236 -3.09 14.62 23.33
C ASP A 236 -2.61 13.71 22.20
N VAL A 237 -2.80 14.17 20.97
CA VAL A 237 -2.06 13.64 19.82
C VAL A 237 -0.62 14.03 20.02
N LEU A 238 0.22 13.11 20.50
CA LEU A 238 1.66 13.31 20.55
C LEU A 238 2.15 13.51 19.12
N ASP A 239 2.45 14.77 18.80
CA ASP A 239 3.11 15.16 17.57
C ASP A 239 4.44 14.39 17.47
N THR A 240 4.58 13.54 16.46
CA THR A 240 5.79 12.72 16.25
C THR A 240 7.02 13.54 15.82
N ASN A 241 6.97 14.87 15.92
CA ASN A 241 8.13 15.74 15.82
C ASN A 241 8.83 15.87 17.17
N LEU A 242 9.38 14.77 17.68
CA LEU A 242 10.43 14.87 18.68
C LEU A 242 11.73 15.26 17.95
N GLU A 243 11.88 16.55 17.68
CA GLU A 243 13.20 17.15 17.48
C GLU A 243 14.00 16.86 18.75
N ILE A 244 14.98 15.98 18.63
CA ILE A 244 16.02 15.83 19.65
C ILE A 244 16.84 17.12 19.58
N VAL A 245 16.44 18.11 20.37
CA VAL A 245 17.30 19.22 20.76
C VAL A 245 18.39 18.61 21.65
N LEU A 246 19.57 18.40 21.08
CA LEU A 246 20.77 18.22 21.87
C LEU A 246 21.16 19.59 22.38
N ASP A 247 20.83 19.84 23.65
CA ASP A 247 21.32 20.99 24.38
C ASP A 247 22.85 20.94 24.40
N VAL A 248 23.43 22.06 24.01
CA VAL A 248 24.87 22.32 24.05
C VAL A 248 25.15 22.95 25.40
N ASP A 249 25.93 22.26 26.23
CA ASP A 249 26.81 22.82 27.27
C ASP A 249 27.79 21.67 27.62
N GLY A 250 29.11 21.78 27.60
CA GLY A 250 29.96 22.93 27.90
C GLY A 250 30.65 22.70 29.25
N ASN A 251 31.76 21.96 29.28
CA ASN A 251 32.96 22.32 30.08
C ASN A 251 34.11 21.32 29.97
N GLU A 252 35.29 21.90 29.75
CA GLU A 252 36.69 21.43 29.92
C GLU A 252 37.23 20.30 29.03
#